data_AF-A0A9J5WIB6-F1
#
_entry.id   AF-A0A9J5WIB6-F1
#
_cell.length_a   1.000
_cell.length_b   1.000
_cell.length_c   1.000
_cell.angle_alpha   90.00
_cell.angle_beta   90.00
_cell.angle_gamma   90.00
#
_symmetry.space_group_name_H-M   'P 1'
#
loop_
_entity.id
_entity.type
_entity.pdbx_description
1 polymer ?
#
loop_
_entity_poly.entity_id
_entity_poly.type
_entity_poly.pdbx_seq_one_letter_code
_entity_poly.pdbx_strand_id
1 'polypeptide(L)'
;MINRKKKSLEDVMRGLCGFDSSQSVRYEELCTFPEVELPPANAFVDHYKFHVEITPDRTSITKLKPKSTKCFQEYAIHWRKDVARVHPYIEESEMITYFIQAQDSEYYEQMVTMGGKTFAEIMKAGKMIEDGLNLISVC
;
A
#
# COMPACT_ATOMS: atom_id res chain seq x y z
N MET A 1 20.78 5.80 -47.45
CA MET A 1 19.78 5.88 -46.36
C MET A 1 20.10 4.76 -45.38
N ILE A 2 20.44 5.09 -44.13
CA ILE A 2 20.75 4.07 -43.10
C ILE A 2 19.42 3.49 -42.63
N ASN A 3 19.18 2.21 -42.92
CA ASN A 3 17.99 1.51 -42.47
C ASN A 3 18.17 1.13 -40.99
N ARG A 4 17.78 2.00 -40.05
CA ARG A 4 17.80 1.67 -38.62
C ARG A 4 16.61 0.76 -38.32
N LYS A 5 16.90 -0.53 -38.13
CA LYS A 5 15.91 -1.52 -37.68
C LYS A 5 15.55 -1.18 -36.23
N LYS A 6 14.27 -0.95 -35.97
CA LYS A 6 13.77 -0.73 -34.61
C LYS A 6 13.76 -2.07 -33.85
N LYS A 7 13.94 -2.00 -32.53
CA LYS A 7 13.97 -3.13 -31.61
C LYS A 7 12.64 -3.24 -30.87
N SER A 8 12.23 -4.47 -30.55
CA SER A 8 11.07 -4.69 -29.70
C SER A 8 11.36 -4.18 -28.29
N LEU A 9 10.32 -3.69 -27.61
CA LEU A 9 10.42 -3.29 -26.20
C LEU A 9 11.02 -4.41 -25.34
N GLU A 10 10.66 -5.67 -25.60
CA GLU A 10 11.18 -6.83 -24.87
C GLU A 10 12.69 -7.05 -25.07
N ASP A 11 13.22 -6.75 -26.26
CA ASP A 11 14.65 -6.85 -26.58
C ASP A 11 15.44 -5.79 -25.82
N VAL A 12 14.86 -4.60 -25.66
CA VAL A 12 15.48 -3.51 -24.91
C VAL A 12 15.45 -3.77 -23.42
N MET A 13 14.30 -4.21 -22.86
CA MET A 13 14.20 -4.58 -21.45
C MET A 13 15.16 -5.72 -21.07
N ARG A 14 15.32 -6.71 -21.96
CA ARG A 14 16.28 -7.82 -21.78
C ARG A 14 17.75 -7.39 -21.85
N GLY A 15 18.06 -6.29 -22.53
CA GLY A 15 19.42 -5.75 -22.65
C GLY A 15 19.85 -4.85 -21.48
N LEU A 16 18.90 -4.36 -20.67
CA LEU A 16 19.16 -3.58 -19.47
C LEU A 16 19.50 -4.54 -18.31
N CYS A 17 20.69 -5.13 -18.32
CA CYS A 17 21.20 -5.90 -17.17
C CYS A 17 21.24 -5.01 -15.92
N GLY A 18 20.39 -5.28 -14.93
CA GLY A 18 20.44 -4.61 -13.62
C GLY A 18 19.08 -4.25 -13.00
N PHE A 19 17.97 -4.38 -13.73
CA PHE A 19 16.64 -4.27 -13.12
C PHE A 19 16.31 -5.59 -12.43
N ASP A 20 16.64 -5.66 -11.15
CA ASP A 20 15.89 -6.46 -10.20
C ASP A 20 14.39 -6.15 -10.36
N SER A 21 13.57 -7.19 -10.27
CA SER A 21 12.15 -7.25 -10.66
C SER A 21 11.20 -6.32 -9.88
N SER A 22 11.72 -5.29 -9.23
CA SER A 22 11.01 -4.37 -8.34
C SER A 22 11.06 -2.92 -8.79
N GLN A 23 11.84 -2.58 -9.83
CA GLN A 23 11.93 -1.20 -10.29
C GLN A 23 10.90 -0.97 -11.42
N SER A 24 10.17 0.14 -11.34
CA SER A 24 9.15 0.54 -12.31
C SER A 24 9.79 1.50 -13.30
N VAL A 25 9.69 1.24 -14.61
CA VAL A 25 10.14 2.16 -15.66
C VAL A 25 8.97 3.08 -16.01
N ARG A 26 9.18 4.39 -15.91
CA ARG A 26 8.14 5.37 -16.26
C ARG A 26 7.99 5.47 -17.77
N TYR A 27 6.76 5.72 -18.26
CA TYR A 27 6.48 5.81 -19.69
C TYR A 27 7.33 6.90 -20.37
N GLU A 28 7.62 7.99 -19.66
CA GLU A 28 8.42 9.12 -20.14
C GLU A 28 9.89 8.73 -20.39
N GLU A 29 10.41 7.72 -19.68
CA GLU A 29 11.78 7.22 -19.87
C GLU A 29 11.88 6.33 -21.11
N LEU A 30 10.82 5.59 -21.45
CA LEU A 30 10.73 4.82 -22.69
C LEU A 30 10.73 5.72 -23.93
N CYS A 31 10.15 6.92 -23.83
CA CYS A 31 10.15 7.91 -24.91
C CYS A 31 11.55 8.46 -25.25
N THR A 32 12.56 8.23 -24.41
CA THR A 32 13.95 8.65 -24.66
C THR A 32 14.68 7.71 -25.62
N PHE A 33 14.09 6.54 -25.96
CA PHE A 33 14.68 5.55 -26.84
C PHE A 33 13.97 5.50 -28.21
N PRO A 34 14.43 6.27 -29.22
CA PRO A 34 13.80 6.32 -30.56
C PRO A 34 13.92 5.00 -31.35
N GLU A 35 14.67 4.03 -30.82
CA GLU A 35 14.87 2.70 -31.40
C GLU A 35 13.84 1.67 -30.91
N VAL A 36 12.99 2.02 -29.94
CA VAL A 36 11.97 1.13 -29.36
C VAL A 36 10.67 1.23 -30.15
N GLU A 37 10.13 0.09 -30.57
CA GLU A 37 8.74 -0.03 -30.98
C GLU A 37 7.87 -0.35 -29.76
N LEU A 38 7.05 0.60 -29.34
CA LEU A 38 6.02 0.35 -28.33
C LEU A 38 4.81 -0.34 -28.99
N PRO A 39 4.28 -1.41 -28.39
CA PRO A 39 3.08 -2.05 -28.91
C PRO A 39 1.85 -1.13 -28.74
N PRO A 40 0.76 -1.38 -29.49
CA PRO A 40 -0.52 -0.70 -29.28
C PRO A 40 -0.97 -0.80 -27.83
N ALA A 41 -1.58 0.27 -27.29
CA ALA A 41 -1.88 0.37 -25.86
C ALA A 41 -2.70 -0.81 -25.30
N ASN A 42 -3.64 -1.36 -26.07
CA ASN A 42 -4.41 -2.54 -25.69
C ASN A 42 -3.55 -3.81 -25.62
N ALA A 43 -2.69 -4.03 -26.62
CA ALA A 43 -1.75 -5.15 -26.63
C ALA A 43 -0.71 -5.02 -25.51
N PHE A 44 -0.30 -3.80 -25.15
CA PHE A 44 0.58 -3.55 -24.01
C PHE A 44 -0.06 -3.97 -22.69
N VAL A 45 -1.32 -3.57 -22.46
CA VAL A 45 -2.08 -3.93 -21.25
C VAL A 45 -2.28 -5.43 -21.15
N ASP A 46 -2.65 -6.10 -22.25
CA ASP A 46 -2.89 -7.54 -22.25
C ASP A 46 -1.60 -8.37 -22.12
N HIS A 47 -0.52 -7.94 -22.80
CA HIS A 47 0.75 -8.66 -22.83
C HIS A 47 1.57 -8.47 -21.56
N TYR A 48 1.68 -7.23 -21.06
CA TYR A 48 2.47 -6.92 -19.87
C TYR A 48 1.64 -6.89 -18.59
N LYS A 49 0.32 -7.09 -18.71
CA LYS A 49 -0.63 -7.12 -17.59
C LYS A 49 -0.32 -6.00 -16.62
N PHE A 50 -0.20 -4.78 -17.16
CA PHE A 50 0.19 -3.60 -16.40
C PHE A 50 -0.76 -3.53 -15.21
N HIS A 51 -0.25 -3.83 -14.01
CA HIS A 51 -0.96 -3.51 -12.80
C HIS A 51 -0.93 -1.98 -12.79
N VAL A 52 -1.95 -1.36 -13.37
CA VAL A 52 -2.34 -0.03 -12.94
C VAL A 52 -2.63 -0.22 -11.46
N GLU A 53 -1.64 0.02 -10.62
CA GLU A 53 -1.88 0.21 -9.20
C GLU A 53 -2.82 1.39 -9.14
N ILE A 54 -4.12 1.12 -9.06
CA ILE A 54 -5.07 2.11 -8.59
C ILE A 54 -4.58 2.42 -7.19
N THR A 55 -3.89 3.56 -7.08
CA THR A 55 -3.36 3.99 -5.80
C THR A 55 -4.56 4.14 -4.87
N PRO A 56 -4.59 3.41 -3.74
CA PRO A 56 -5.70 3.50 -2.83
C PRO A 56 -5.94 4.95 -2.45
N ASP A 57 -7.20 5.33 -2.36
CA ASP A 57 -7.62 6.66 -1.91
C ASP A 57 -8.04 6.61 -0.44
N ARG A 58 -8.38 7.77 0.13
CA ARG A 58 -8.87 7.86 1.52
C ARG A 58 -10.10 6.98 1.78
N THR A 59 -10.97 6.79 0.78
CA THR A 59 -12.18 5.96 0.92
C THR A 59 -11.87 4.47 1.06
N SER A 60 -10.70 4.04 0.61
CA SER A 60 -10.24 2.65 0.72
C SER A 60 -9.85 2.28 2.16
N ILE A 61 -9.47 3.25 3.00
CA ILE A 61 -9.01 3.03 4.38
C ILE A 61 -10.13 2.53 5.29
N THR A 62 -11.35 3.05 5.10
CA THR A 62 -12.52 2.68 5.93
C THR A 62 -12.91 1.21 5.77
N LYS A 63 -12.43 0.54 4.72
CA LYS A 63 -12.65 -0.88 4.43
C LYS A 63 -11.65 -1.78 5.14
N LEU A 64 -10.56 -1.24 5.69
CA LEU A 64 -9.50 -1.99 6.37
C LEU A 64 -9.90 -2.27 7.83
N LYS A 65 -10.89 -3.14 8.02
CA LYS A 65 -11.34 -3.54 9.36
C LYS A 65 -10.48 -4.66 9.96
N PRO A 66 -10.34 -4.71 11.30
CA PRO A 66 -9.75 -5.84 12.00
C PRO A 66 -10.42 -7.15 11.58
N LYS A 67 -9.63 -8.22 11.53
CA LYS A 67 -10.14 -9.58 11.35
C LYS A 67 -10.05 -10.28 12.70
N SER A 68 -11.08 -11.02 13.08
CA SER A 68 -11.17 -11.74 14.36
C SER A 68 -10.05 -12.77 14.59
N THR A 69 -9.30 -13.14 13.56
CA THR A 69 -8.22 -14.14 13.63
C THR A 69 -6.83 -13.55 13.84
N LYS A 70 -6.66 -12.22 13.82
CA LYS A 70 -5.35 -11.56 13.96
C LYS A 70 -5.24 -10.92 15.34
N CYS A 71 -4.05 -10.97 15.94
CA CYS A 71 -3.78 -10.15 17.12
C CYS A 71 -3.74 -8.66 16.73
N PHE A 72 -3.98 -7.79 17.71
CA PHE A 72 -4.04 -6.35 17.53
C PHE A 72 -2.79 -5.80 16.82
N GLN A 73 -1.61 -6.27 17.25
CA GLN A 73 -0.33 -5.79 16.73
C GLN A 73 -0.10 -6.18 15.26
N GLU A 74 -0.46 -7.41 14.88
CA GLU A 74 -0.38 -7.87 13.49
C GLU A 74 -1.34 -7.11 12.57
N TYR A 75 -2.57 -6.87 13.04
CA TYR A 75 -3.54 -6.05 12.33
C TYR A 75 -2.98 -4.64 12.10
N ALA A 76 -2.48 -3.97 13.13
CA ALA A 76 -1.99 -2.61 13.02
C ALA A 76 -0.78 -2.47 12.08
N ILE A 77 0.13 -3.45 12.08
CA ILE A 77 1.25 -3.49 11.13
C ILE A 77 0.76 -3.59 9.69
N HIS A 78 -0.22 -4.48 9.41
CA HIS A 78 -0.78 -4.62 8.06
C HIS A 78 -1.56 -3.37 7.64
N TRP A 79 -2.39 -2.85 8.54
CA TRP A 79 -3.17 -1.66 8.30
C TRP A 79 -2.27 -0.47 7.94
N ARG A 80 -1.18 -0.25 8.69
CA ARG A 80 -0.24 0.84 8.41
C ARG A 80 0.49 0.65 7.07
N LYS A 81 0.83 -0.59 6.69
CA LYS A 81 1.40 -0.90 5.38
C LYS A 81 0.43 -0.56 4.24
N ASP A 82 -0.85 -0.89 4.40
CA ASP A 82 -1.87 -0.61 3.39
C ASP A 82 -2.14 0.90 3.27
N VAL A 83 -2.21 1.62 4.39
CA VAL A 83 -2.42 3.07 4.40
C VAL A 83 -1.20 3.83 3.85
N ALA A 84 0.02 3.33 4.04
CA ALA A 84 1.21 3.94 3.46
C ALA A 84 1.21 3.99 1.92
N ARG A 85 0.34 3.19 1.27
CA ARG A 85 0.15 3.20 -0.18
C ARG A 85 -0.89 4.22 -0.65
N VAL A 86 -1.61 4.87 0.25
CA VAL A 86 -2.70 5.79 -0.10
C VAL A 86 -2.16 7.09 -0.71
N HIS A 87 -2.83 7.58 -1.75
CA HIS A 87 -2.53 8.87 -2.36
C HIS A 87 -3.77 9.78 -2.42
N PRO A 88 -3.65 11.08 -2.10
CA PRO A 88 -2.46 11.76 -1.60
C PRO A 88 -2.03 11.26 -0.21
N TYR A 89 -0.78 11.59 0.17
CA TYR A 89 -0.22 11.24 1.48
C TYR A 89 -1.15 11.68 2.63
N ILE A 90 -1.19 10.87 3.69
CA ILE A 90 -2.01 11.10 4.88
C ILE A 90 -1.10 11.39 6.06
N GLU A 91 -1.35 12.53 6.70
CA GLU A 91 -0.68 12.96 7.92
C GLU A 91 -0.95 11.98 9.08
N GLU A 92 -0.01 11.87 10.01
CA GLU A 92 -0.11 10.89 11.12
C GLU A 92 -1.38 11.10 11.97
N SER A 93 -1.80 12.35 12.20
CA SER A 93 -3.02 12.66 12.96
C SER A 93 -4.30 12.16 12.28
N GLU A 94 -4.39 12.33 10.97
CA GLU A 94 -5.48 11.81 10.15
C GLU A 94 -5.43 10.27 10.10
N MET A 95 -4.25 9.69 9.96
CA MET A 95 -4.03 8.24 10.01
C MET A 95 -4.50 7.63 11.33
N ILE A 96 -4.16 8.25 12.46
CA ILE A 96 -4.58 7.78 13.79
C ILE A 96 -6.10 7.84 13.92
N THR A 97 -6.73 8.90 13.42
CA THR A 97 -8.19 9.05 13.43
C THR A 97 -8.86 7.90 12.70
N TYR A 98 -8.39 7.57 11.48
CA TYR A 98 -8.92 6.43 10.74
C TYR A 98 -8.64 5.09 11.41
N PHE A 99 -7.47 4.92 12.02
CA PHE A 99 -7.12 3.69 12.72
C PHE A 99 -8.05 3.44 13.91
N ILE A 100 -8.34 4.48 14.72
CA ILE A 100 -9.25 4.39 15.86
C ILE A 100 -10.67 4.04 15.38
N GLN A 101 -11.17 4.71 14.35
CA GLN A 101 -12.49 4.44 13.75
C GLN A 101 -12.61 3.04 13.12
N ALA A 102 -11.48 2.44 12.73
CA ALA A 102 -11.46 1.10 12.16
C ALA A 102 -11.63 0.01 13.23
N GLN A 103 -11.30 0.28 14.50
CA GLN A 103 -11.36 -0.70 15.58
C GLN A 103 -12.78 -1.18 15.90
N ASP A 104 -12.86 -2.33 16.58
CA ASP A 104 -14.08 -2.83 17.21
C ASP A 104 -14.45 -1.99 18.44
N SER A 105 -15.69 -2.10 18.91
CA SER A 105 -16.29 -1.26 19.96
C SER A 105 -15.43 -1.13 21.21
N GLU A 106 -14.92 -2.26 21.71
CA GLU A 106 -14.17 -2.39 22.95
C GLU A 106 -12.86 -1.61 22.89
N TYR A 107 -12.20 -1.60 21.72
CA TYR A 107 -10.99 -0.83 21.49
C TYR A 107 -11.31 0.64 21.21
N TYR A 108 -12.35 0.92 20.42
CA TYR A 108 -12.75 2.27 20.04
C TYR A 108 -13.07 3.13 21.27
N GLU A 109 -13.87 2.62 22.21
CA GLU A 109 -14.27 3.35 23.42
C GLU A 109 -13.07 3.77 24.28
N GLN A 110 -12.06 2.89 24.38
CA GLN A 110 -10.84 3.17 25.13
C GLN A 110 -9.92 4.14 24.37
N MET A 111 -9.83 4.01 23.04
CA MET A 111 -8.89 4.77 22.22
C MET A 111 -9.39 6.15 21.79
N VAL A 112 -10.70 6.39 21.69
CA VAL A 112 -11.25 7.68 21.22
C VAL A 112 -10.83 8.86 22.09
N THR A 113 -10.50 8.60 23.37
CA THR A 113 -10.03 9.60 24.33
C THR A 113 -8.55 9.97 24.14
N MET A 114 -7.80 9.25 23.29
CA MET A 114 -6.36 9.41 23.08
C MET A 114 -5.99 10.50 22.06
N GLY A 115 -6.77 11.58 21.99
CA GLY A 115 -6.52 12.69 21.07
C GLY A 115 -5.11 13.29 21.24
N GLY A 116 -4.45 13.60 20.12
CA GLY A 116 -3.11 14.22 20.11
C GLY A 116 -1.95 13.28 20.46
N LYS A 117 -2.20 11.98 20.60
CA LYS A 117 -1.17 10.96 20.81
C LYS A 117 -0.50 10.54 19.51
N THR A 118 0.72 10.03 19.62
CA THR A 118 1.47 9.44 18.50
C THR A 118 0.98 8.04 18.19
N PHE A 119 1.23 7.53 16.98
CA PHE A 119 0.81 6.17 16.63
C PHE A 119 1.46 5.12 17.55
N ALA A 120 2.70 5.36 17.99
CA ALA A 120 3.40 4.46 18.92
C ALA A 120 2.71 4.39 20.30
N GLU A 121 2.20 5.51 20.81
CA GLU A 121 1.43 5.53 22.06
C GLU A 121 0.10 4.79 21.92
N ILE A 122 -0.60 4.98 20.80
CA ILE A 122 -1.83 4.24 20.47
C ILE A 122 -1.55 2.73 20.43
N MET A 123 -0.46 2.31 19.79
CA MET A 123 -0.06 0.90 19.70
C MET A 123 0.19 0.29 21.08
N LYS A 124 0.83 1.04 21.98
CA LYS A 124 1.07 0.60 23.35
C LYS A 124 -0.25 0.43 24.11
N ALA A 125 -1.18 1.37 23.96
CA ALA A 125 -2.50 1.28 24.58
C ALA A 125 -3.31 0.08 24.06
N GLY A 126 -3.30 -0.15 22.75
CA GLY A 126 -4.00 -1.29 22.16
C GLY A 126 -3.49 -2.64 22.67
N LYS A 127 -2.17 -2.78 22.84
CA LYS A 127 -1.61 -3.97 23.48
C LYS A 127 -2.10 -4.16 24.92
N MET A 128 -2.15 -3.08 25.72
CA MET A 128 -2.66 -3.17 27.10
C MET A 128 -4.15 -3.54 27.15
N ILE A 129 -4.95 -3.06 26.19
CA ILE A 129 -6.36 -3.42 26.05
C ILE A 129 -6.49 -4.90 25.68
N GLU A 130 -5.73 -5.37 24.69
CA GLU A 130 -5.71 -6.78 24.28
C GLU A 130 -5.32 -7.70 25.44
N ASP A 131 -4.26 -7.36 26.18
CA ASP A 131 -3.83 -8.09 27.37
C ASP A 131 -4.94 -8.13 28.43
N GLY A 132 -5.63 -7.00 28.67
CA GLY A 132 -6.76 -6.92 29.60
C GLY A 132 -7.97 -7.77 29.19
N LEU A 133 -8.34 -7.76 27.89
CA LEU A 133 -9.45 -8.57 27.37
C LEU A 133 -9.14 -10.07 27.43
N ASN A 134 -7.90 -10.46 27.11
CA ASN A 134 -7.45 -11.85 27.23
C ASN A 134 -7.46 -12.35 28.68
N LEU A 135 -7.24 -11.47 29.66
CA LEU A 135 -7.38 -11.79 31.09
C LEU A 135 -8.84 -11.98 31.51
N ILE A 136 -9.80 -11.29 30.88
CA ILE A 136 -11.24 -11.36 31.20
C ILE A 136 -11.90 -12.62 30.60
N SER A 137 -11.30 -13.26 29.58
CA SER A 137 -11.77 -14.54 29.01
C SER A 137 -11.56 -15.76 29.92
N VAL A 138 -11.03 -15.58 31.13
CA VAL A 138 -10.91 -16.63 32.16
C VAL A 138 -11.73 -16.22 33.38
N CYS A 139 -13.05 -16.37 33.30
CA CYS A 139 -13.97 -16.36 34.44
C CYS A 139 -15.09 -17.38 34.20
#